data_AF-K2KH90-F1
#
_entry.id   AF-K2KH90-F1
#
_cell.length_a   1.000
_cell.length_b   1.000
_cell.length_c   1.000
_cell.angle_alpha   90.00
_cell.angle_beta   90.00
_cell.angle_gamma   90.00
#
_symmetry.space_group_name_H-M   'P 1'
#
loop_
_entity.id
_entity.type
_entity.pdbx_description
1 polymer ?
#
loop_
_entity_poly.entity_id
_entity_poly.type
_entity_poly.pdbx_seq_one_letter_code
_entity_poly.pdbx_strand_id
1 'polypeptide(L)'
;MHLSFDTLEVTDALNGVYVFVPRNHPDLLLYTEGNSSAQGDFAQLLDRLTLSGRHALLNFWDNLTHSASPLRNCGGNSAEHQLVQALERGELCVFQVASGLETALKTHAPSTAAASNSTTAAANDTPRQQTQQASTAQEQQVAARTAESEAEAEAEAEAEAEAEEPSDWKNVSKEQFISDYTARYPNTTIADKLPEYYDEGMRQHPETGHLRNINTTNTPQIEAKPISTSEITFTHTKELKILEAQRKRAQLAKLRAIAKGDEEAEKAANQRMVNFSAAIGVTSARLVMAKEYPDFEELVDFKLPGKGEQGQFDLVYSNKNTGEVLVVEAKGGASTLGSRKALCRRQAQQGSPEYCDSVIANMHKIYKKALNAGKTPNEMKGLSDGMKVLKRAKRVDDKIHSILISQRLESDGSLKPSAKLIKFSNEPSLRKEVRND
;
A
#
# COMPACT_ATOMS: atom_id res chain seq x y z
N MET A 1 -16.70 2.73 -27.67
CA MET A 1 -15.83 3.87 -27.26
C MET A 1 -14.54 3.76 -28.05
N HIS A 2 -14.13 4.83 -28.74
CA HIS A 2 -12.68 5.04 -28.89
C HIS A 2 -12.12 5.37 -27.50
N LEU A 3 -10.89 4.94 -27.22
CA LEU A 3 -10.07 5.62 -26.21
C LEU A 3 -9.73 6.99 -26.78
N SER A 4 -9.81 8.05 -25.97
CA SER A 4 -9.38 9.37 -26.45
C SER A 4 -7.85 9.44 -26.41
N PHE A 5 -7.25 9.91 -27.50
CA PHE A 5 -5.81 9.85 -27.78
C PHE A 5 -5.20 11.23 -27.59
N ASP A 6 -5.57 11.89 -26.50
CA ASP A 6 -5.50 13.35 -26.47
C ASP A 6 -4.16 13.87 -25.90
N THR A 7 -3.37 13.00 -25.26
CA THR A 7 -2.06 13.32 -24.65
C THR A 7 -1.08 12.17 -24.80
N LEU A 8 0.22 12.47 -24.80
CA LEU A 8 1.30 11.48 -24.86
C LEU A 8 2.39 11.76 -23.82
N GLU A 9 2.68 10.79 -22.95
CA GLU A 9 3.81 10.81 -22.01
C GLU A 9 5.00 10.02 -22.61
N VAL A 10 6.17 10.65 -22.72
CA VAL A 10 7.43 10.02 -23.18
C VAL A 10 8.58 10.30 -22.21
N THR A 11 9.62 9.47 -22.26
CA THR A 11 10.80 9.60 -21.40
C THR A 11 12.09 9.69 -22.22
N ASP A 12 12.96 10.62 -21.83
CA ASP A 12 14.27 10.85 -22.44
C ASP A 12 15.36 9.92 -21.89
N ALA A 13 16.54 9.93 -22.52
CA ALA A 13 17.68 9.10 -22.13
C ALA A 13 18.22 9.38 -20.71
N LEU A 14 17.80 10.48 -20.06
CA LEU A 14 18.21 10.88 -18.71
C LEU A 14 17.13 10.60 -17.65
N ASN A 15 16.01 9.95 -18.02
CA ASN A 15 14.80 9.75 -17.21
C ASN A 15 13.98 11.04 -16.95
N GLY A 16 14.17 12.09 -17.75
CA GLY A 16 13.25 13.21 -17.83
C GLY A 16 11.95 12.76 -18.50
N VAL A 17 10.82 12.94 -17.82
CA VAL A 17 9.48 12.65 -18.37
C VAL A 17 8.92 13.92 -18.99
N TYR A 18 8.29 13.80 -20.16
CA TYR A 18 7.72 14.89 -20.93
C TYR A 18 6.31 14.50 -21.39
N VAL A 19 5.32 15.37 -21.20
CA VAL A 19 3.96 15.18 -21.72
C VAL A 19 3.71 16.15 -22.87
N PHE A 20 3.23 15.61 -23.98
CA PHE A 20 2.86 16.33 -25.19
C PHE A 20 1.33 16.41 -25.31
N VAL A 21 0.83 17.60 -25.62
CA VAL A 21 -0.59 17.96 -25.58
C VAL A 21 -0.92 18.87 -26.76
N PRO A 22 -1.95 18.61 -27.58
CA PRO A 22 -2.33 19.51 -28.68
C PRO A 22 -2.92 20.81 -28.13
N ARG A 23 -2.71 21.94 -28.82
CA ARG A 23 -3.15 23.29 -28.40
C ARG A 23 -4.65 23.39 -28.07
N ASN A 24 -5.48 22.56 -28.70
CA ASN A 24 -6.93 22.58 -28.57
C ASN A 24 -7.45 21.57 -27.51
N HIS A 25 -6.57 20.98 -26.71
CA HIS A 25 -6.94 20.06 -25.62
C HIS A 25 -7.74 20.80 -24.53
N PRO A 26 -8.89 20.28 -24.07
CA PRO A 26 -9.74 20.97 -23.09
C PRO A 26 -9.00 21.26 -21.78
N ASP A 27 -8.21 20.31 -21.30
CA ASP A 27 -7.44 20.42 -20.05
C ASP A 27 -6.11 21.19 -20.17
N LEU A 28 -5.78 21.85 -21.30
CA LEU A 28 -4.42 22.41 -21.51
C LEU A 28 -3.96 23.37 -20.39
N LEU A 29 -4.90 24.12 -19.78
CA LEU A 29 -4.63 25.01 -18.65
C LEU A 29 -4.07 24.30 -17.41
N LEU A 30 -4.39 23.01 -17.23
CA LEU A 30 -3.93 22.18 -16.10
C LEU A 30 -2.46 21.77 -16.21
N TYR A 31 -1.82 22.06 -17.37
CA TYR A 31 -0.41 21.85 -17.62
C TYR A 31 0.43 23.13 -17.41
N THR A 32 -0.15 24.31 -17.60
CA THR A 32 0.60 25.57 -17.72
C THR A 32 1.16 26.14 -16.41
N GLU A 33 0.80 25.58 -15.24
CA GLU A 33 1.41 25.95 -13.95
C GLU A 33 2.72 25.20 -13.64
N GLY A 34 2.97 24.07 -14.29
CA GLY A 34 4.29 23.45 -14.29
C GLY A 34 5.21 24.22 -15.22
N ASN A 35 6.47 24.47 -14.81
CA ASN A 35 7.46 25.23 -15.59
C ASN A 35 7.50 24.78 -17.07
N SER A 36 6.81 25.52 -17.94
CA SER A 36 6.95 25.39 -19.38
C SER A 36 8.40 25.64 -19.74
N SER A 37 9.03 24.69 -20.43
CA SER A 37 10.41 24.81 -20.91
C SER A 37 10.46 25.75 -22.12
N ALA A 38 10.14 27.02 -21.88
CA ALA A 38 10.10 28.06 -22.88
C ALA A 38 11.49 28.24 -23.51
N GLN A 39 11.54 28.19 -24.84
CA GLN A 39 12.75 28.43 -25.65
C GLN A 39 13.92 27.46 -25.33
N GLY A 40 13.60 26.18 -25.10
CA GLY A 40 14.56 25.10 -25.35
C GLY A 40 14.67 24.78 -26.85
N ASP A 41 15.85 24.33 -27.30
CA ASP A 41 16.03 23.81 -28.65
C ASP A 41 15.27 22.47 -28.80
N PHE A 42 14.17 22.49 -29.55
CA PHE A 42 13.31 21.32 -29.71
C PHE A 42 13.98 20.19 -30.50
N ALA A 43 14.97 20.47 -31.35
CA ALA A 43 15.74 19.42 -32.01
C ALA A 43 16.58 18.64 -30.97
N GLN A 44 17.27 19.36 -30.07
CA GLN A 44 18.01 18.74 -28.96
C GLN A 44 17.09 17.95 -28.00
N LEU A 45 15.84 18.36 -27.82
CA LEU A 45 14.86 17.56 -27.07
C LEU A 45 14.54 16.24 -27.80
N LEU A 46 14.25 16.28 -29.11
CA LEU A 46 14.01 15.09 -29.91
C LEU A 46 15.22 14.16 -29.99
N ASP A 47 16.45 14.69 -29.98
CA ASP A 47 17.70 13.92 -29.94
C ASP A 47 17.97 13.28 -28.56
N ARG A 48 17.43 13.86 -27.48
CA ARG A 48 17.45 13.25 -26.14
C ARG A 48 16.36 12.19 -25.93
N LEU A 49 15.28 12.21 -26.70
CA LEU A 49 14.25 11.17 -26.60
C LEU A 49 14.81 9.80 -26.98
N THR A 50 14.35 8.78 -26.26
CA THR A 50 14.56 7.39 -26.67
C THR A 50 13.95 7.13 -28.05
N LEU A 51 14.55 6.26 -28.87
CA LEU A 51 14.07 5.96 -30.23
C LEU A 51 12.59 5.54 -30.26
N SER A 52 12.13 4.83 -29.22
CA SER A 52 10.73 4.47 -28.98
C SER A 52 9.87 5.68 -28.61
N GLY A 53 10.34 6.58 -27.74
CA GLY A 53 9.65 7.84 -27.42
C GLY A 53 9.49 8.76 -28.64
N ARG A 54 10.54 8.89 -29.46
CA ARG A 54 10.50 9.63 -30.74
C ARG A 54 9.48 9.04 -31.73
N HIS A 55 9.47 7.71 -31.91
CA HIS A 55 8.46 7.03 -32.72
C HIS A 55 7.03 7.23 -32.19
N ALA A 56 6.82 7.12 -30.88
CA ALA A 56 5.51 7.33 -30.27
C ALA A 56 4.99 8.76 -30.50
N LEU A 57 5.88 9.76 -30.40
CA LEU A 57 5.55 11.16 -30.63
C LEU A 57 5.22 11.47 -32.10
N LEU A 58 5.96 10.89 -33.04
CA LEU A 58 5.67 11.02 -34.47
C LEU A 58 4.31 10.38 -34.82
N ASN A 59 4.04 9.17 -34.33
CA ASN A 59 2.76 8.49 -34.56
C ASN A 59 1.59 9.24 -33.91
N PHE A 60 1.78 9.83 -32.73
CA PHE A 60 0.78 10.66 -32.05
C PHE A 60 0.44 11.92 -32.87
N TRP A 61 1.45 12.62 -33.37
CA TRP A 61 1.28 13.79 -34.24
C TRP A 61 0.62 13.45 -35.59
N ASP A 62 0.98 12.32 -36.20
CA ASP A 62 0.39 11.87 -37.45
C ASP A 62 -1.10 11.52 -37.30
N ASN A 63 -1.48 10.83 -36.21
CA ASN A 63 -2.89 10.57 -35.88
C ASN A 63 -3.69 11.86 -35.60
N LEU A 64 -3.10 12.85 -34.90
CA LEU A 64 -3.73 14.14 -34.65
C LEU A 64 -4.03 14.90 -35.96
N THR A 65 -3.11 14.86 -36.93
CA THR A 65 -3.24 15.62 -38.19
C THR A 65 -4.14 14.94 -39.22
N HIS A 66 -4.20 13.60 -39.27
CA HIS A 66 -5.11 12.84 -40.15
C HIS A 66 -6.60 13.10 -39.85
N SER A 67 -6.95 13.57 -38.65
CA SER A 67 -8.30 13.99 -38.29
C SER A 67 -8.77 15.26 -39.04
N ALA A 68 -7.83 16.09 -39.52
CA ALA A 68 -8.11 17.46 -39.95
C ALA A 68 -7.95 17.74 -41.46
N SER A 69 -7.24 16.91 -42.23
CA SER A 69 -7.18 17.03 -43.71
C SER A 69 -6.64 15.78 -44.41
N PRO A 70 -7.19 15.40 -45.58
CA PRO A 70 -6.76 14.23 -46.36
C PRO A 70 -5.53 14.52 -47.23
N LEU A 71 -4.43 15.02 -46.63
CA LEU A 71 -3.19 15.37 -47.35
C LEU A 71 -1.93 14.96 -46.57
N ARG A 72 -1.55 13.68 -46.66
CA ARG A 72 -0.16 13.27 -46.42
C ARG A 72 0.26 12.02 -47.20
N ASN A 73 1.39 12.16 -47.88
CA ASN A 73 2.19 11.08 -48.47
C ASN A 73 3.62 11.65 -48.64
N CYS A 74 4.40 11.66 -47.55
CA CYS A 74 5.72 12.29 -47.49
C CYS A 74 6.72 11.44 -46.70
N GLY A 75 7.98 11.39 -47.15
CA GLY A 75 9.05 10.60 -46.52
C GLY A 75 9.58 11.17 -45.20
N GLY A 76 10.22 10.31 -44.40
CA GLY A 76 10.52 10.51 -42.97
C GLY A 76 11.11 11.87 -42.56
N ASN A 77 12.14 12.36 -43.25
CA ASN A 77 12.81 13.64 -42.92
C ASN A 77 11.86 14.86 -43.00
N SER A 78 10.70 14.74 -43.67
CA SER A 78 9.67 15.77 -43.69
C SER A 78 8.93 15.87 -42.35
N ALA A 79 8.63 14.72 -41.73
CA ALA A 79 7.75 14.62 -40.57
C ALA A 79 8.37 15.20 -39.28
N GLU A 80 9.64 14.90 -39.00
CA GLU A 80 10.33 15.46 -37.83
C GLU A 80 10.44 16.98 -37.90
N HIS A 81 10.80 17.53 -39.06
CA HIS A 81 10.89 18.97 -39.24
C HIS A 81 9.52 19.66 -39.08
N GLN A 82 8.43 19.01 -39.50
CA GLN A 82 7.07 19.52 -39.32
C GLN A 82 6.57 19.40 -37.88
N LEU A 83 6.99 18.38 -37.14
CA LEU A 83 6.76 18.26 -35.69
C LEU A 83 7.49 19.37 -34.92
N VAL A 84 8.73 19.70 -35.29
CA VAL A 84 9.46 20.85 -34.72
C VAL A 84 8.73 22.16 -35.04
N GLN A 85 8.36 22.40 -36.30
CA GLN A 85 7.57 23.59 -36.66
C GLN A 85 6.21 23.67 -35.92
N ALA A 86 5.57 22.53 -35.62
CA ALA A 86 4.32 22.49 -34.86
C ALA A 86 4.53 22.83 -33.37
N LEU A 87 5.66 22.41 -32.78
CA LEU A 87 6.07 22.81 -31.43
C LEU A 87 6.42 24.32 -31.39
N GLU A 88 7.17 24.82 -32.37
CA GLU A 88 7.56 26.23 -32.50
C GLU A 88 6.36 27.18 -32.68
N ARG A 89 5.35 26.77 -33.47
CA ARG A 89 4.08 27.51 -33.64
C ARG A 89 3.11 27.33 -32.46
N GLY A 90 3.42 26.42 -31.52
CA GLY A 90 2.54 26.08 -30.40
C GLY A 90 1.23 25.43 -30.86
N GLU A 91 1.25 24.64 -31.93
CA GLU A 91 0.17 23.73 -32.34
C GLU A 91 0.18 22.46 -31.48
N LEU A 92 1.39 22.05 -31.07
CA LEU A 92 1.65 21.05 -30.05
C LEU A 92 2.40 21.72 -28.89
N CYS A 93 2.02 21.42 -27.66
CA CYS A 93 2.69 21.88 -26.44
C CYS A 93 3.44 20.72 -25.80
N VAL A 94 4.62 20.99 -25.23
CA VAL A 94 5.40 20.02 -24.45
C VAL A 94 5.68 20.57 -23.05
N PHE A 95 5.44 19.73 -22.05
CA PHE A 95 5.67 20.04 -20.65
C PHE A 95 6.65 19.01 -20.08
N GLN A 96 7.83 19.45 -19.65
CA GLN A 96 8.67 18.59 -18.82
C GLN A 96 7.96 18.38 -17.48
N VAL A 97 7.76 17.13 -17.09
CA VAL A 97 7.15 16.78 -15.81
C VAL A 97 8.17 16.97 -14.69
N ALA A 98 8.36 18.24 -14.30
CA ALA A 98 8.78 18.55 -12.95
C ALA A 98 7.80 17.93 -11.95
N SER A 99 8.30 17.43 -10.82
CA SER A 99 7.56 16.54 -9.92
C SER A 99 6.35 17.23 -9.26
N GLY A 100 5.18 17.11 -9.89
CA GLY A 100 3.89 17.62 -9.39
C GLY A 100 2.76 17.58 -10.43
N LEU A 101 3.06 17.81 -11.71
CA LEU A 101 2.07 18.11 -12.73
C LEU A 101 1.12 16.94 -13.10
N GLU A 102 1.55 15.68 -12.93
CA GLU A 102 0.78 14.47 -13.31
C GLU A 102 -0.65 14.39 -12.73
N THR A 103 -0.91 15.09 -11.62
CA THR A 103 -2.14 14.95 -10.82
C THR A 103 -3.32 15.71 -11.42
N ALA A 104 -3.09 16.86 -12.06
CA ALA A 104 -4.15 17.74 -12.53
C ALA A 104 -4.90 17.21 -13.77
N LEU A 105 -4.38 16.14 -14.39
CA LEU A 105 -4.60 15.81 -15.80
C LEU A 105 -5.58 14.65 -16.03
N LYS A 106 -6.14 14.08 -14.96
CA LYS A 106 -6.82 12.76 -15.00
C LYS A 106 -8.23 12.81 -14.41
N THR A 107 -8.86 13.98 -14.39
CA THR A 107 -10.15 14.28 -13.72
C THR A 107 -11.26 14.83 -14.63
N HIS A 108 -11.02 15.11 -15.92
CA HIS A 108 -12.01 15.75 -16.80
C HIS A 108 -12.18 15.09 -18.21
N ALA A 109 -12.96 14.00 -18.30
CA ALA A 109 -13.58 13.56 -19.57
C ALA A 109 -14.82 12.67 -19.31
N PRO A 110 -15.96 12.80 -20.05
CA PRO A 110 -17.21 12.07 -19.77
C PRO A 110 -17.62 11.04 -20.86
N SER A 111 -18.81 10.43 -20.71
CA SER A 111 -19.32 9.32 -21.54
C SER A 111 -20.81 9.43 -21.89
N THR A 112 -21.20 9.13 -23.14
CA THR A 112 -22.60 9.00 -23.63
C THR A 112 -22.69 8.05 -24.85
N ALA A 113 -23.90 7.55 -25.18
CA ALA A 113 -24.14 6.61 -26.29
C ALA A 113 -25.57 6.71 -26.88
N ALA A 114 -25.73 6.33 -28.17
CA ALA A 114 -27.01 6.11 -28.89
C ALA A 114 -26.77 5.22 -30.14
N ALA A 115 -27.81 4.73 -30.83
CA ALA A 115 -27.69 3.69 -31.89
C ALA A 115 -28.79 3.75 -33.00
N SER A 116 -28.56 3.11 -34.17
CA SER A 116 -29.57 2.33 -34.96
C SER A 116 -29.10 1.76 -36.33
N ASN A 117 -29.63 0.56 -36.68
CA ASN A 117 -29.84 -0.20 -37.95
C ASN A 117 -29.27 0.33 -39.31
N SER A 118 -28.71 -0.49 -40.24
CA SER A 118 -29.48 -1.47 -41.07
C SER A 118 -28.66 -2.27 -42.15
N THR A 119 -29.09 -3.53 -42.38
CA THR A 119 -29.15 -4.45 -43.56
C THR A 119 -28.15 -4.50 -44.78
N THR A 120 -27.87 -5.75 -45.22
CA THR A 120 -27.81 -6.35 -46.61
C THR A 120 -26.48 -6.75 -47.31
N ALA A 121 -26.53 -7.90 -48.04
CA ALA A 121 -25.59 -8.49 -49.05
C ALA A 121 -24.19 -8.97 -48.57
N ALA A 122 -23.74 -10.24 -48.73
CA ALA A 122 -23.55 -11.13 -49.91
C ALA A 122 -22.21 -10.88 -50.66
N ALA A 123 -21.40 -11.86 -51.09
CA ALA A 123 -21.50 -13.34 -51.11
C ALA A 123 -20.09 -14.01 -51.01
N ASN A 124 -20.01 -15.35 -51.16
CA ASN A 124 -18.91 -16.26 -51.60
C ASN A 124 -17.42 -15.82 -51.50
N ASP A 125 -16.45 -16.69 -51.19
CA ASP A 125 -16.28 -18.05 -51.73
C ASP A 125 -15.34 -18.97 -50.91
N THR A 126 -15.30 -20.26 -51.25
CA THR A 126 -14.31 -21.27 -50.78
C THR A 126 -13.98 -22.20 -51.96
N PRO A 127 -12.74 -22.70 -52.19
CA PRO A 127 -12.32 -23.94 -51.49
C PRO A 127 -10.78 -24.27 -51.45
N ARG A 128 -10.44 -25.47 -50.91
CA ARG A 128 -9.31 -26.37 -51.30
C ARG A 128 -7.84 -25.97 -50.98
N GLN A 129 -6.86 -26.88 -50.80
CA GLN A 129 -6.83 -28.31 -50.36
C GLN A 129 -5.38 -28.79 -50.06
N GLN A 130 -5.19 -30.08 -49.69
CA GLN A 130 -3.93 -30.87 -49.52
C GLN A 130 -3.18 -30.67 -48.17
N THR A 131 -2.69 -31.67 -47.39
CA THR A 131 -1.97 -32.98 -47.56
C THR A 131 -0.52 -32.84 -48.07
N GLN A 132 0.53 -33.55 -47.62
CA GLN A 132 0.79 -34.70 -46.69
C GLN A 132 2.29 -34.59 -46.20
N GLN A 133 3.01 -35.38 -45.36
CA GLN A 133 2.99 -36.68 -44.63
C GLN A 133 3.75 -36.49 -43.25
N ALA A 134 3.82 -37.36 -42.23
CA ALA A 134 3.34 -38.73 -41.93
C ALA A 134 4.37 -39.93 -41.87
N SER A 135 5.41 -39.87 -41.02
CA SER A 135 6.20 -41.03 -40.50
C SER A 135 6.79 -40.70 -39.10
N THR A 136 6.86 -41.54 -38.04
CA THR A 136 7.34 -42.95 -37.81
C THR A 136 8.85 -43.12 -38.04
N ALA A 137 9.65 -43.90 -37.29
CA ALA A 137 9.50 -44.84 -36.14
C ALA A 137 10.92 -45.05 -35.50
N GLN A 138 11.25 -45.70 -34.36
CA GLN A 138 10.59 -46.41 -33.22
C GLN A 138 11.65 -46.46 -32.05
N GLU A 139 11.34 -46.38 -30.75
CA GLU A 139 10.83 -47.39 -29.79
C GLU A 139 11.83 -48.51 -29.35
N GLN A 140 12.21 -48.51 -28.05
CA GLN A 140 12.58 -49.65 -27.15
C GLN A 140 13.06 -49.02 -25.81
N GLN A 141 12.56 -49.25 -24.58
CA GLN A 141 11.94 -50.36 -23.81
C GLN A 141 12.90 -51.33 -23.08
N VAL A 142 12.35 -51.98 -22.04
CA VAL A 142 12.92 -52.98 -21.08
C VAL A 142 13.61 -52.32 -19.85
N ALA A 143 12.99 -52.15 -18.66
CA ALA A 143 12.37 -53.09 -17.68
C ALA A 143 13.40 -53.69 -16.67
N ALA A 144 13.10 -54.04 -15.40
CA ALA A 144 11.98 -53.78 -14.44
C ALA A 144 12.37 -54.38 -13.04
N ARG A 145 11.40 -54.46 -12.09
CA ARG A 145 11.40 -55.24 -10.80
C ARG A 145 12.14 -54.62 -9.59
N THR A 146 11.69 -54.74 -8.32
CA THR A 146 10.44 -55.25 -7.68
C THR A 146 10.25 -54.58 -6.28
N ALA A 147 9.10 -54.81 -5.62
CA ALA A 147 8.64 -54.37 -4.27
C ALA A 147 9.51 -54.92 -3.08
N GLU A 148 9.18 -54.82 -1.77
CA GLU A 148 7.87 -54.89 -1.06
C GLU A 148 7.96 -54.46 0.44
N SER A 149 6.87 -54.63 1.23
CA SER A 149 6.67 -54.35 2.70
C SER A 149 6.51 -52.87 3.13
N GLU A 150 5.56 -52.39 3.97
CA GLU A 150 4.58 -52.92 4.97
C GLU A 150 5.17 -53.46 6.31
N ALA A 151 4.66 -53.15 7.52
CA ALA A 151 3.59 -52.24 7.99
C ALA A 151 3.74 -51.95 9.53
N GLU A 152 2.89 -51.06 10.08
CA GLU A 152 2.42 -51.01 11.52
C GLU A 152 3.46 -50.73 12.65
N ALA A 153 3.10 -50.20 13.84
CA ALA A 153 1.87 -49.61 14.38
C ALA A 153 2.15 -48.64 15.57
N GLU A 154 1.11 -47.87 15.95
CA GLU A 154 0.75 -47.29 17.27
C GLU A 154 1.80 -47.01 18.39
N ALA A 155 1.78 -45.77 18.90
CA ALA A 155 1.87 -45.47 20.33
C ALA A 155 1.32 -44.07 20.64
N GLU A 156 0.09 -43.96 21.12
CA GLU A 156 -0.41 -42.74 21.77
C GLU A 156 0.13 -42.66 23.21
N ALA A 157 0.50 -41.45 23.66
CA ALA A 157 0.82 -41.18 25.05
C ALA A 157 0.42 -39.74 25.39
N GLU A 158 -0.75 -39.59 26.00
CA GLU A 158 -1.17 -38.31 26.58
C GLU A 158 -0.23 -37.95 27.75
N ALA A 159 0.56 -36.91 27.56
CA ALA A 159 1.22 -36.21 28.65
C ALA A 159 0.45 -34.91 28.87
N GLU A 160 -0.41 -34.88 29.89
CA GLU A 160 -0.96 -33.63 30.42
C GLU A 160 0.21 -32.80 30.97
N ALA A 161 0.74 -31.91 30.14
CA ALA A 161 1.72 -30.93 30.57
C ALA A 161 1.04 -29.96 31.55
N GLU A 162 1.28 -30.13 32.85
CA GLU A 162 0.94 -29.14 33.86
C GLU A 162 1.44 -27.77 33.37
N ALA A 163 0.53 -26.80 33.29
CA ALA A 163 0.87 -25.46 32.83
C ALA A 163 1.64 -24.72 33.93
N GLU A 164 2.95 -25.00 34.04
CA GLU A 164 3.88 -24.18 34.81
C GLU A 164 3.63 -22.70 34.48
N GLU A 165 3.56 -21.84 35.50
CA GLU A 165 3.38 -20.42 35.27
C GLU A 165 4.48 -19.93 34.31
N PRO A 166 4.14 -19.15 33.26
CA PRO A 166 5.03 -18.92 32.14
C PRO A 166 6.32 -18.27 32.63
N SER A 167 7.39 -19.07 32.65
CA SER A 167 8.67 -18.66 33.22
C SER A 167 9.12 -17.36 32.57
N ASP A 168 9.75 -16.46 33.35
CA ASP A 168 10.09 -15.14 32.84
C ASP A 168 11.23 -15.24 31.83
N TRP A 169 10.87 -15.54 30.59
CA TRP A 169 11.70 -15.78 29.41
C TRP A 169 12.67 -14.63 29.08
N LYS A 170 12.56 -13.51 29.77
CA LYS A 170 13.48 -12.37 29.73
C LYS A 170 14.75 -12.63 30.57
N ASN A 171 14.59 -13.40 31.64
CA ASN A 171 15.55 -13.67 32.71
C ASN A 171 16.10 -15.12 32.69
N VAL A 172 15.89 -15.88 31.62
CA VAL A 172 16.63 -17.12 31.35
C VAL A 172 18.13 -16.85 31.17
N SER A 173 18.99 -17.83 31.48
CA SER A 173 20.43 -17.72 31.25
C SER A 173 20.80 -17.80 29.76
N LYS A 174 22.06 -17.53 29.42
CA LYS A 174 22.56 -17.63 28.03
C LYS A 174 22.49 -19.07 27.53
N GLU A 175 22.88 -20.01 28.39
CA GLU A 175 22.93 -21.45 28.13
C GLU A 175 21.51 -21.99 27.93
N GLN A 176 20.57 -21.61 28.80
CA GLN A 176 19.15 -21.94 28.69
C GLN A 176 18.55 -21.39 27.39
N PHE A 177 18.79 -20.11 27.08
CA PHE A 177 18.33 -19.48 25.84
C PHE A 177 18.85 -20.18 24.56
N ILE A 178 20.14 -20.56 24.54
CA ILE A 178 20.72 -21.30 23.42
C ILE A 178 20.09 -22.70 23.31
N SER A 179 19.93 -23.40 24.45
CA SER A 179 19.29 -24.72 24.53
C SER A 179 17.85 -24.70 23.99
N ASP A 180 16.99 -23.83 24.53
CA ASP A 180 15.59 -23.72 24.13
C ASP A 180 15.43 -23.34 22.65
N TYR A 181 16.27 -22.43 22.17
CA TYR A 181 16.23 -22.01 20.77
C TYR A 181 16.69 -23.12 19.81
N THR A 182 17.76 -23.84 20.13
CA THR A 182 18.27 -24.93 19.29
C THR A 182 17.40 -26.18 19.37
N ALA A 183 16.82 -26.50 20.53
CA ALA A 183 15.84 -27.57 20.67
C ALA A 183 14.57 -27.30 19.84
N ARG A 184 14.10 -26.04 19.81
CA ARG A 184 12.95 -25.63 18.98
C ARG A 184 13.28 -25.52 17.48
N TYR A 185 14.52 -25.21 17.13
CA TYR A 185 14.97 -25.00 15.75
C TYR A 185 16.28 -25.75 15.45
N PRO A 186 16.28 -27.10 15.38
CA PRO A 186 17.51 -27.90 15.25
C PRO A 186 18.28 -27.66 13.95
N ASN A 187 17.61 -27.15 12.91
CA ASN A 187 18.21 -26.82 11.61
C ASN A 187 18.50 -25.31 11.44
N THR A 188 18.71 -24.57 12.54
CA THR A 188 18.86 -23.10 12.47
C THR A 188 20.24 -22.65 12.01
N THR A 189 20.28 -21.70 11.06
CA THR A 189 21.51 -21.14 10.45
C THR A 189 22.10 -19.97 11.24
N ILE A 190 21.65 -19.76 12.48
CA ILE A 190 22.11 -18.69 13.39
C ILE A 190 22.57 -19.22 14.76
N ALA A 191 22.76 -20.53 14.92
CA ALA A 191 23.14 -21.15 16.19
C ALA A 191 24.47 -20.59 16.76
N ASP A 192 25.39 -20.25 15.86
CA ASP A 192 26.66 -19.56 16.10
C ASP A 192 26.50 -18.16 16.71
N LYS A 193 25.39 -17.46 16.39
CA LYS A 193 25.12 -16.07 16.77
C LYS A 193 24.20 -15.92 17.98
N LEU A 194 23.61 -17.00 18.47
CA LEU A 194 22.80 -16.98 19.69
C LEU A 194 23.54 -16.39 20.92
N PRO A 195 24.85 -16.66 21.16
CA PRO A 195 25.59 -16.00 22.23
C PRO A 195 25.65 -14.47 22.09
N GLU A 196 25.87 -13.96 20.88
CA GLU A 196 25.93 -12.53 20.55
C GLU A 196 24.54 -11.89 20.73
N TYR A 197 23.52 -12.51 20.14
CA TYR A 197 22.13 -12.09 20.27
C TYR A 197 21.68 -12.03 21.73
N TYR A 198 22.08 -12.99 22.58
CA TYR A 198 21.76 -12.93 24.02
C TYR A 198 22.36 -11.68 24.69
N ASP A 199 23.61 -11.31 24.36
CA ASP A 199 24.30 -10.16 24.93
C ASP A 199 23.73 -8.82 24.42
N GLU A 200 23.26 -8.77 23.16
CA GLU A 200 22.45 -7.66 22.65
C GLU A 200 21.09 -7.51 23.36
N GLY A 201 20.65 -8.54 24.09
CA GLY A 201 19.38 -8.61 24.80
C GLY A 201 18.27 -9.36 24.08
N MET A 202 18.56 -10.14 23.03
CA MET A 202 17.59 -11.03 22.42
C MET A 202 17.23 -12.17 23.37
N ARG A 203 15.94 -12.49 23.43
CA ARG A 203 15.40 -13.65 24.14
C ARG A 203 14.32 -14.32 23.28
N GLN A 204 14.09 -15.61 23.49
CA GLN A 204 13.08 -16.34 22.75
C GLN A 204 11.71 -16.12 23.38
N HIS A 205 10.72 -15.68 22.59
CA HIS A 205 9.35 -15.53 23.07
C HIS A 205 8.68 -16.92 23.16
N PRO A 206 8.13 -17.34 24.32
CA PRO A 206 7.66 -18.72 24.51
C PRO A 206 6.54 -19.11 23.52
N GLU A 207 5.57 -18.22 23.30
CA GLU A 207 4.42 -18.47 22.43
C GLU A 207 4.74 -18.45 20.92
N THR A 208 5.77 -17.71 20.49
CA THR A 208 6.03 -17.46 19.04
C THR A 208 7.38 -17.99 18.56
N GLY A 209 8.27 -18.39 19.46
CA GLY A 209 9.63 -18.86 19.15
C GLY A 209 10.57 -17.81 18.55
N HIS A 210 10.06 -16.64 18.16
CA HIS A 210 10.86 -15.55 17.62
C HIS A 210 11.78 -14.92 18.67
N LEU A 211 12.97 -14.49 18.22
CA LEU A 211 13.88 -13.68 19.01
C LEU A 211 13.33 -12.25 19.13
N ARG A 212 13.26 -11.73 20.35
CA ARG A 212 12.85 -10.36 20.65
C ARG A 212 13.89 -9.68 21.55
N ASN A 213 14.26 -8.43 21.23
CA ASN A 213 15.23 -7.70 22.03
C ASN A 213 14.56 -7.06 23.27
N ILE A 214 14.87 -7.56 24.47
CA ILE A 214 14.31 -7.08 25.74
C ILE A 214 14.83 -5.69 26.14
N ASN A 215 16.03 -5.31 25.66
CA ASN A 215 16.62 -3.98 25.88
C ASN A 215 15.92 -2.91 25.01
N THR A 216 15.22 -3.29 23.94
CA THR A 216 14.41 -2.34 23.17
C THR A 216 13.15 -1.91 23.92
N THR A 217 13.10 -0.62 24.24
CA THR A 217 12.00 0.07 24.95
C THR A 217 10.65 0.05 24.23
N ASN A 218 10.59 -0.51 23.03
CA ASN A 218 9.40 -0.59 22.17
C ASN A 218 8.73 -1.98 22.12
N THR A 219 9.34 -3.02 22.69
CA THR A 219 8.67 -4.34 22.80
C THR A 219 7.42 -4.18 23.65
N PRO A 220 6.21 -4.52 23.14
CA PRO A 220 4.99 -4.40 23.92
C PRO A 220 5.01 -5.35 25.12
N GLN A 221 4.69 -4.79 26.29
CA GLN A 221 4.45 -5.50 27.55
C GLN A 221 2.94 -5.78 27.74
N ILE A 222 2.10 -5.24 26.86
CA ILE A 222 0.67 -5.49 26.71
C ILE A 222 0.42 -5.63 25.21
N GLU A 223 0.17 -6.85 24.74
CA GLU A 223 -0.11 -7.14 23.33
C GLU A 223 -1.61 -7.00 23.03
N ALA A 224 -1.94 -6.75 21.76
CA ALA A 224 -3.32 -6.65 21.31
C ALA A 224 -3.86 -8.04 20.96
N LYS A 225 -4.70 -8.62 21.84
CA LYS A 225 -5.29 -9.95 21.66
C LYS A 225 -6.25 -9.98 20.46
N PRO A 226 -5.98 -10.72 19.37
CA PRO A 226 -6.91 -10.87 18.25
C PRO A 226 -8.08 -11.78 18.65
N ILE A 227 -9.31 -11.43 18.28
CA ILE A 227 -10.52 -12.25 18.52
C ILE A 227 -11.15 -12.79 17.23
N SER A 228 -10.89 -12.15 16.08
CA SER A 228 -11.29 -12.66 14.77
C SER A 228 -10.39 -12.11 13.68
N THR A 229 -10.15 -12.91 12.63
CA THR A 229 -9.41 -12.51 11.42
C THR A 229 -10.22 -12.89 10.19
N SER A 230 -10.29 -12.01 9.20
CA SER A 230 -10.86 -12.27 7.87
C SER A 230 -10.05 -11.58 6.76
N GLU A 231 -10.14 -12.10 5.54
CA GLU A 231 -9.58 -11.48 4.34
C GLU A 231 -10.73 -10.86 3.53
N ILE A 232 -10.71 -9.55 3.37
CA ILE A 232 -11.80 -8.80 2.74
C ILE A 232 -11.39 -8.45 1.31
N THR A 233 -12.03 -9.10 0.33
CA THR A 233 -11.87 -8.78 -1.10
C THR A 233 -12.69 -7.54 -1.50
N PHE A 234 -12.11 -6.71 -2.37
CA PHE A 234 -12.76 -5.54 -2.97
C PHE A 234 -12.04 -5.10 -4.26
N THR A 235 -12.74 -4.36 -5.12
CA THR A 235 -12.16 -3.83 -6.37
C THR A 235 -11.19 -2.69 -6.08
N HIS A 236 -9.92 -2.84 -6.46
CA HIS A 236 -8.93 -1.77 -6.32
C HIS A 236 -9.30 -0.53 -7.15
N THR A 237 -9.52 0.60 -6.46
CA THR A 237 -9.88 1.88 -7.06
C THR A 237 -8.74 2.46 -7.92
N LYS A 238 -9.08 3.45 -8.76
CA LYS A 238 -8.10 4.25 -9.51
C LYS A 238 -7.05 4.87 -8.57
N GLU A 239 -7.47 5.33 -7.40
CA GLU A 239 -6.61 5.87 -6.34
C GLU A 239 -5.60 4.84 -5.81
N LEU A 240 -6.05 3.64 -5.40
CA LEU A 240 -5.16 2.59 -4.91
C LEU A 240 -4.12 2.18 -5.96
N LYS A 241 -4.50 2.09 -7.23
CA LYS A 241 -3.58 1.79 -8.34
C LYS A 241 -2.55 2.90 -8.58
N ILE A 242 -2.92 4.17 -8.38
CA ILE A 242 -1.99 5.30 -8.41
C ILE A 242 -1.01 5.22 -7.23
N LEU A 243 -1.50 4.95 -6.02
CA LEU A 243 -0.65 4.81 -4.82
C LEU A 243 0.30 3.61 -4.92
N GLU A 244 -0.13 2.48 -5.49
CA GLU A 244 0.74 1.33 -5.80
C GLU A 244 1.88 1.75 -6.75
N ALA A 245 1.55 2.40 -7.87
CA ALA A 245 2.53 2.85 -8.85
C ALA A 245 3.52 3.87 -8.25
N GLN A 246 3.04 4.81 -7.44
CA GLN A 246 3.87 5.77 -6.70
C GLN A 246 4.78 5.08 -5.68
N ARG A 247 4.28 4.07 -4.96
CA ARG A 247 5.10 3.26 -4.05
C ARG A 247 6.17 2.46 -4.81
N LYS A 248 5.82 1.83 -5.94
CA LYS A 248 6.76 1.13 -6.83
C LYS A 248 7.85 2.07 -7.36
N ARG A 249 7.48 3.27 -7.87
CA ARG A 249 8.42 4.34 -8.25
C ARG A 249 9.37 4.71 -7.10
N ALA A 250 8.85 4.87 -5.87
CA ALA A 250 9.67 5.18 -4.69
C ALA A 250 10.63 4.03 -4.30
N GLN A 251 10.19 2.77 -4.42
CA GLN A 251 11.03 1.60 -4.15
C GLN A 251 12.19 1.47 -5.17
N LEU A 252 11.94 1.70 -6.47
CA LEU A 252 13.01 1.76 -7.46
C LEU A 252 13.98 2.92 -7.20
N ALA A 253 13.48 4.09 -6.81
CA ALA A 253 14.34 5.22 -6.44
C ALA A 253 15.24 4.89 -5.24
N LYS A 254 14.73 4.15 -4.25
CA LYS A 254 15.52 3.68 -3.09
C LYS A 254 16.65 2.75 -3.53
N LEU A 255 16.35 1.74 -4.35
CA LEU A 255 17.36 0.79 -4.86
C LEU A 255 18.43 1.48 -5.71
N ARG A 256 18.04 2.45 -6.55
CA ARG A 256 18.97 3.28 -7.35
C ARG A 256 19.89 4.15 -6.49
N ALA A 257 19.44 4.58 -5.31
CA ALA A 257 20.25 5.36 -4.37
C ALA A 257 21.27 4.49 -3.62
N ILE A 258 20.84 3.33 -3.10
CA ILE A 258 21.71 2.31 -2.48
C ILE A 258 22.84 1.92 -3.44
N ALA A 259 22.50 1.62 -4.70
CA ALA A 259 23.46 1.25 -5.74
C ALA A 259 24.46 2.36 -6.13
N LYS A 260 24.29 3.58 -5.62
CA LYS A 260 25.19 4.73 -5.80
C LYS A 260 25.91 5.16 -4.52
N GLY A 261 25.56 4.61 -3.35
CA GLY A 261 26.00 5.13 -2.05
C GLY A 261 25.37 6.48 -1.67
N ASP A 262 24.20 6.81 -2.24
CA ASP A 262 23.52 8.09 -2.02
C ASP A 262 22.53 7.98 -0.84
N GLU A 263 23.04 8.18 0.38
CA GLU A 263 22.27 8.06 1.63
C GLU A 263 21.09 9.04 1.70
N GLU A 264 21.24 10.26 1.17
CA GLU A 264 20.17 11.27 1.20
C GLU A 264 19.03 10.90 0.25
N ALA A 265 19.36 10.48 -0.98
CA ALA A 265 18.34 9.99 -1.92
C ALA A 265 17.71 8.69 -1.42
N GLU A 266 18.45 7.79 -0.74
CA GLU A 266 17.86 6.60 -0.12
C GLU A 266 16.85 7.01 0.95
N LYS A 267 17.26 7.86 1.90
CA LYS A 267 16.41 8.33 3.00
C LYS A 267 15.14 9.02 2.48
N ALA A 268 15.27 9.88 1.47
CA ALA A 268 14.14 10.55 0.83
C ALA A 268 13.22 9.57 0.09
N ALA A 269 13.77 8.59 -0.63
CA ALA A 269 12.98 7.57 -1.32
C ALA A 269 12.29 6.61 -0.34
N ASN A 270 12.95 6.24 0.75
CA ASN A 270 12.40 5.43 1.83
C ASN A 270 11.25 6.15 2.52
N GLN A 271 11.38 7.45 2.82
CA GLN A 271 10.28 8.25 3.38
C GLN A 271 9.08 8.33 2.42
N ARG A 272 9.30 8.53 1.12
CA ARG A 272 8.23 8.47 0.11
C ARG A 272 7.53 7.10 0.11
N MET A 273 8.30 6.01 0.13
CA MET A 273 7.76 4.64 0.18
C MET A 273 6.93 4.39 1.46
N VAL A 274 7.36 4.92 2.62
CA VAL A 274 6.58 4.86 3.87
C VAL A 274 5.28 5.64 3.74
N ASN A 275 5.31 6.88 3.25
CA ASN A 275 4.13 7.71 3.08
C ASN A 275 3.09 7.07 2.15
N PHE A 276 3.52 6.54 0.99
CA PHE A 276 2.62 5.83 0.07
C PHE A 276 2.10 4.51 0.68
N SER A 277 2.89 3.82 1.50
CA SER A 277 2.42 2.62 2.22
C SER A 277 1.39 2.95 3.29
N ALA A 278 1.49 4.09 3.98
CA ALA A 278 0.47 4.57 4.91
C ALA A 278 -0.83 4.94 4.16
N ALA A 279 -0.73 5.69 3.06
CA ALA A 279 -1.88 6.04 2.22
C ALA A 279 -2.61 4.80 1.67
N ILE A 280 -1.88 3.79 1.16
CA ILE A 280 -2.44 2.49 0.75
C ILE A 280 -3.24 1.86 1.90
N GLY A 281 -2.70 1.88 3.12
CA GLY A 281 -3.39 1.37 4.31
C GLY A 281 -4.72 2.08 4.57
N VAL A 282 -4.71 3.41 4.56
CA VAL A 282 -5.88 4.26 4.83
C VAL A 282 -6.96 4.10 3.76
N THR A 283 -6.60 4.13 2.47
CA THR A 283 -7.56 4.00 1.37
C THR A 283 -8.17 2.59 1.32
N SER A 284 -7.38 1.53 1.53
CA SER A 284 -7.95 0.17 1.68
C SER A 284 -8.80 0.03 2.94
N ALA A 285 -8.43 0.66 4.06
CA ALA A 285 -9.26 0.66 5.26
C ALA A 285 -10.64 1.28 5.02
N ARG A 286 -10.72 2.42 4.31
CA ARG A 286 -12.00 3.05 3.92
C ARG A 286 -12.87 2.14 3.06
N LEU A 287 -12.28 1.40 2.10
CA LEU A 287 -13.01 0.47 1.24
C LEU A 287 -13.57 -0.74 2.01
N VAL A 288 -12.78 -1.29 2.94
CA VAL A 288 -13.25 -2.36 3.84
C VAL A 288 -14.33 -1.86 4.78
N MET A 289 -14.19 -0.66 5.35
CA MET A 289 -15.20 -0.05 6.21
C MET A 289 -16.52 0.19 5.49
N ALA A 290 -16.48 0.76 4.27
CA ALA A 290 -17.69 0.98 3.47
C ALA A 290 -18.42 -0.30 3.04
N LYS A 291 -17.72 -1.45 3.01
CA LYS A 291 -18.27 -2.75 2.64
C LYS A 291 -18.81 -3.53 3.84
N GLU A 292 -18.01 -3.66 4.90
CA GLU A 292 -18.29 -4.54 6.05
C GLU A 292 -19.03 -3.80 7.18
N TYR A 293 -19.06 -2.46 7.15
CA TYR A 293 -19.65 -1.59 8.18
C TYR A 293 -20.43 -0.39 7.58
N PRO A 294 -21.41 -0.60 6.68
CA PRO A 294 -22.08 0.49 5.96
C PRO A 294 -22.84 1.48 6.86
N ASP A 295 -23.28 1.07 8.06
CA ASP A 295 -23.98 1.92 9.04
C ASP A 295 -23.04 2.79 9.91
N PHE A 296 -21.72 2.76 9.65
CA PHE A 296 -20.72 3.51 10.40
C PHE A 296 -20.19 4.70 9.61
N GLU A 297 -20.32 5.90 10.17
CA GLU A 297 -19.82 7.14 9.55
C GLU A 297 -18.40 7.48 10.03
N GLU A 298 -17.52 7.89 9.11
CA GLU A 298 -16.16 8.35 9.42
C GLU A 298 -16.20 9.72 10.13
N LEU A 299 -15.49 9.85 11.25
CA LEU A 299 -15.29 11.13 11.93
C LEU A 299 -14.15 11.91 11.25
N VAL A 300 -14.35 12.35 9.99
CA VAL A 300 -13.29 12.92 9.13
C VAL A 300 -12.50 14.05 9.81
N ASP A 301 -13.18 14.99 10.46
CA ASP A 301 -12.56 16.14 11.15
C ASP A 301 -11.94 15.79 12.52
N PHE A 302 -11.95 14.52 12.94
CA PHE A 302 -11.41 14.08 14.23
C PHE A 302 -9.88 13.87 14.15
N LYS A 303 -9.16 14.96 13.91
CA LYS A 303 -7.69 14.99 13.79
C LYS A 303 -7.07 16.03 14.73
N LEU A 304 -5.78 15.84 15.04
CA LEU A 304 -5.02 16.73 15.91
C LEU A 304 -4.52 17.99 15.18
N PRO A 305 -4.43 19.14 15.87
CA PRO A 305 -3.92 20.38 15.27
C PRO A 305 -2.40 20.30 15.09
N GLY A 306 -1.92 20.41 13.86
CA GLY A 306 -0.50 20.44 13.53
C GLY A 306 -0.19 19.81 12.17
N LYS A 307 1.09 19.51 11.94
CA LYS A 307 1.59 18.82 10.72
C LYS A 307 2.03 17.36 11.00
N GLY A 308 1.66 16.79 12.14
CA GLY A 308 2.14 15.49 12.60
C GLY A 308 1.00 14.56 13.01
N GLU A 309 1.01 13.34 12.47
CA GLU A 309 -0.02 12.32 12.71
C GLU A 309 0.24 11.47 13.95
N GLN A 310 1.32 11.75 14.70
CA GLN A 310 1.71 10.95 15.86
C GLN A 310 0.80 11.17 17.07
N GLY A 311 0.24 10.09 17.62
CA GLY A 311 -0.54 10.11 18.86
C GLY A 311 -2.03 10.42 18.70
N GLN A 312 -2.57 10.19 17.50
CA GLN A 312 -4.00 10.01 17.19
C GLN A 312 -4.22 8.62 16.58
N PHE A 313 -5.47 8.27 16.27
CA PHE A 313 -5.82 7.05 15.53
C PHE A 313 -5.75 7.26 14.00
N ASP A 314 -5.49 6.19 13.26
CA ASP A 314 -5.38 6.26 11.79
C ASP A 314 -6.75 6.65 11.17
N LEU A 315 -7.84 5.98 11.56
CA LEU A 315 -9.24 6.38 11.29
C LEU A 315 -10.14 6.11 12.51
N VAL A 316 -11.28 6.81 12.63
CA VAL A 316 -12.32 6.54 13.64
C VAL A 316 -13.70 6.67 12.99
N TYR A 317 -14.56 5.70 13.27
CA TYR A 317 -15.94 5.65 12.80
C TYR A 317 -16.93 5.55 13.95
N SER A 318 -18.17 5.98 13.76
CA SER A 318 -19.24 5.78 14.74
C SER A 318 -20.58 5.45 14.09
N ASN A 319 -21.30 4.49 14.68
CA ASN A 319 -22.69 4.20 14.35
C ASN A 319 -23.60 5.04 15.25
N LYS A 320 -24.42 5.91 14.66
CA LYS A 320 -25.29 6.84 15.41
C LYS A 320 -26.46 6.14 16.11
N ASN A 321 -26.88 4.98 15.61
CA ASN A 321 -28.04 4.24 16.09
C ASN A 321 -27.69 3.38 17.31
N THR A 322 -26.55 2.67 17.25
CA THR A 322 -26.05 1.86 18.37
C THR A 322 -25.23 2.66 19.37
N GLY A 323 -24.59 3.75 18.93
CA GLY A 323 -23.62 4.52 19.71
C GLY A 323 -22.25 3.85 19.85
N GLU A 324 -21.98 2.81 19.05
CA GLU A 324 -20.68 2.14 18.97
C GLU A 324 -19.66 2.97 18.21
N VAL A 325 -18.38 2.77 18.53
CA VAL A 325 -17.24 3.43 17.89
C VAL A 325 -16.22 2.39 17.47
N LEU A 326 -15.78 2.47 16.21
CA LEU A 326 -14.69 1.66 15.67
C LEU A 326 -13.44 2.54 15.56
N VAL A 327 -12.41 2.17 16.32
CA VAL A 327 -11.06 2.70 16.20
C VAL A 327 -10.30 1.80 15.22
N VAL A 328 -9.88 2.39 14.10
CA VAL A 328 -9.37 1.64 12.95
C VAL A 328 -7.91 2.03 12.72
N GLU A 329 -7.01 1.08 12.95
CA GLU A 329 -5.59 1.24 12.65
C GLU A 329 -5.29 0.65 11.26
N ALA A 330 -4.63 1.41 10.39
CA ALA A 330 -4.61 1.18 8.94
C ALA A 330 -3.16 0.96 8.43
N LYS A 331 -2.85 -0.25 7.93
CA LYS A 331 -1.45 -0.66 7.66
C LYS A 331 -1.25 -1.21 6.24
N GLY A 332 -0.72 -0.38 5.34
CA GLY A 332 -0.31 -0.82 4.00
C GLY A 332 1.12 -1.36 3.93
N GLY A 333 1.41 -2.17 2.91
CA GLY A 333 2.76 -2.67 2.64
C GLY A 333 3.24 -3.68 3.69
N ALA A 334 4.50 -3.56 4.10
CA ALA A 334 5.12 -4.39 5.15
C ALA A 334 4.94 -3.80 6.58
N SER A 335 4.09 -2.77 6.76
CA SER A 335 3.94 -2.08 8.04
C SER A 335 3.40 -2.99 9.16
N THR A 336 3.90 -2.82 10.37
CA THR A 336 3.55 -3.58 11.58
C THR A 336 2.66 -2.77 12.53
N LEU A 337 2.15 -3.39 13.59
CA LEU A 337 1.49 -2.68 14.69
C LEU A 337 2.52 -1.91 15.50
N GLY A 338 2.29 -0.61 15.72
CA GLY A 338 3.09 0.20 16.63
C GLY A 338 2.81 -0.14 18.10
N SER A 339 3.63 0.40 18.99
CA SER A 339 3.42 0.34 20.44
C SER A 339 3.70 1.70 21.08
N ARG A 340 3.14 1.98 22.27
CA ARG A 340 3.45 3.18 23.05
C ARG A 340 3.25 2.98 24.54
N LYS A 341 3.89 3.83 25.35
CA LYS A 341 3.76 3.79 26.81
C LYS A 341 2.35 4.22 27.24
N ALA A 342 1.60 3.28 27.80
CA ALA A 342 0.23 3.47 28.25
C ALA A 342 0.16 4.18 29.62
N LEU A 343 -1.06 4.48 30.07
CA LEU A 343 -1.31 5.19 31.35
C LEU A 343 -0.79 4.39 32.56
N CYS A 344 -0.85 3.06 32.49
CA CYS A 344 -0.25 2.13 33.47
C CYS A 344 1.30 2.06 33.40
N ARG A 345 1.95 2.94 32.63
CA ARG A 345 3.41 3.00 32.38
C ARG A 345 4.03 1.78 31.69
N ARG A 346 3.26 0.73 31.37
CA ARG A 346 3.68 -0.39 30.50
C ARG A 346 3.65 0.03 29.02
N GLN A 347 4.47 -0.59 28.18
CA GLN A 347 4.39 -0.44 26.72
C GLN A 347 3.21 -1.26 26.19
N ALA A 348 2.24 -0.65 25.51
CA ALA A 348 1.06 -1.31 24.96
C ALA A 348 1.02 -1.23 23.43
N GLN A 349 0.50 -2.27 22.77
CA GLN A 349 0.44 -2.39 21.31
C GLN A 349 -0.84 -1.78 20.72
N GLN A 350 -0.76 -1.24 19.50
CA GLN A 350 -1.93 -0.85 18.70
C GLN A 350 -2.94 -2.00 18.65
N GLY A 351 -4.21 -1.71 18.96
CA GLY A 351 -5.28 -2.71 19.10
C GLY A 351 -5.65 -3.07 20.53
N SER A 352 -4.79 -2.81 21.53
CA SER A 352 -5.10 -3.07 22.96
C SER A 352 -5.92 -1.95 23.61
N PRO A 353 -6.77 -2.25 24.61
CA PRO A 353 -7.53 -1.24 25.36
C PRO A 353 -6.62 -0.17 26.01
N GLU A 354 -5.51 -0.59 26.60
CA GLU A 354 -4.53 0.30 27.24
C GLU A 354 -3.83 1.24 26.24
N TYR A 355 -3.63 0.79 24.99
CA TYR A 355 -3.18 1.65 23.91
C TYR A 355 -4.26 2.68 23.54
N CYS A 356 -5.51 2.23 23.31
CA CYS A 356 -6.64 3.09 22.97
C CYS A 356 -6.83 4.22 24.01
N ASP A 357 -6.86 3.85 25.29
CA ASP A 357 -6.93 4.79 26.42
C ASP A 357 -5.80 5.81 26.43
N SER A 358 -4.57 5.36 26.16
CA SER A 358 -3.41 6.24 26.10
C SER A 358 -3.52 7.27 24.96
N VAL A 359 -4.13 6.91 23.84
CA VAL A 359 -4.34 7.80 22.68
C VAL A 359 -5.45 8.79 22.98
N ILE A 360 -6.59 8.35 23.51
CA ILE A 360 -7.69 9.24 23.93
C ILE A 360 -7.17 10.28 24.95
N ALA A 361 -6.38 9.85 25.94
CA ALA A 361 -5.76 10.75 26.91
C ALA A 361 -4.76 11.73 26.27
N ASN A 362 -3.99 11.29 25.27
CA ASN A 362 -3.07 12.14 24.52
C ASN A 362 -3.81 13.20 23.69
N MET A 363 -4.85 12.79 22.95
CA MET A 363 -5.65 13.70 22.14
C MET A 363 -6.36 14.75 23.00
N HIS A 364 -6.91 14.35 24.15
CA HIS A 364 -7.53 15.27 25.11
C HIS A 364 -6.51 16.25 25.72
N LYS A 365 -5.27 15.82 25.99
CA LYS A 365 -4.16 16.69 26.44
C LYS A 365 -3.78 17.72 25.37
N ILE A 366 -3.70 17.33 24.11
CA ILE A 366 -3.36 18.21 22.99
C ILE A 366 -4.49 19.20 22.70
N TYR A 367 -5.75 18.75 22.73
CA TYR A 367 -6.94 19.62 22.63
C TYR A 367 -6.92 20.72 23.70
N LYS A 368 -6.68 20.36 24.97
CA LYS A 368 -6.53 21.35 26.06
C LYS A 368 -5.37 22.32 25.82
N LYS A 369 -4.21 21.83 25.35
CA LYS A 369 -3.07 22.70 25.02
C LYS A 369 -3.41 23.69 23.88
N ALA A 370 -4.16 23.26 22.86
CA ALA A 370 -4.60 24.12 21.77
C ALA A 370 -5.54 25.24 22.24
N LEU A 371 -6.56 24.92 23.06
CA LEU A 371 -7.45 25.94 23.64
C LEU A 371 -6.66 26.95 24.49
N ASN A 372 -5.75 26.48 25.34
CA ASN A 372 -4.89 27.35 26.16
C ASN A 372 -3.90 28.19 25.33
N ALA A 373 -3.65 27.82 24.07
CA ALA A 373 -2.85 28.59 23.11
C ALA A 373 -3.71 29.51 22.22
N GLY A 374 -4.97 29.76 22.60
CA GLY A 374 -5.85 30.70 21.92
C GLY A 374 -6.68 30.13 20.77
N LYS A 375 -6.63 28.81 20.50
CA LYS A 375 -7.51 28.21 19.49
C LYS A 375 -8.96 28.19 19.97
N THR A 376 -9.86 28.62 19.09
CA THR A 376 -11.29 28.67 19.37
C THR A 376 -11.93 27.28 19.37
N PRO A 377 -13.05 27.07 20.07
CA PRO A 377 -13.83 25.83 19.98
C PRO A 377 -14.31 25.49 18.56
N ASN A 378 -14.46 26.50 17.69
CA ASN A 378 -14.88 26.31 16.30
C ASN A 378 -13.74 25.78 15.42
N GLU A 379 -12.52 26.34 15.53
CA GLU A 379 -11.33 25.77 14.87
C GLU A 379 -11.03 24.34 15.33
N MET A 380 -11.43 24.00 16.56
CA MET A 380 -11.24 22.68 17.16
C MET A 380 -12.50 21.80 17.11
N LYS A 381 -13.53 22.15 16.33
CA LYS A 381 -14.87 21.54 16.40
C LYS A 381 -14.86 20.03 16.17
N GLY A 382 -14.23 19.55 15.09
CA GLY A 382 -14.17 18.12 14.77
C GLY A 382 -13.51 17.28 15.85
N LEU A 383 -12.35 17.74 16.35
CA LEU A 383 -11.67 17.13 17.49
C LEU A 383 -12.54 17.17 18.77
N SER A 384 -13.25 18.27 19.02
CA SER A 384 -14.18 18.41 20.15
C SER A 384 -15.34 17.44 20.07
N ASP A 385 -15.97 17.30 18.90
CA ASP A 385 -17.14 16.46 18.69
C ASP A 385 -16.77 14.97 18.69
N GLY A 386 -15.67 14.56 18.07
CA GLY A 386 -15.17 13.19 18.17
C GLY A 386 -14.70 12.82 19.59
N MET A 387 -14.12 13.76 20.35
CA MET A 387 -13.88 13.58 21.79
C MET A 387 -15.19 13.36 22.57
N LYS A 388 -16.30 14.02 22.20
CA LYS A 388 -17.64 13.77 22.80
C LYS A 388 -18.22 12.42 22.38
N VAL A 389 -17.94 11.94 21.16
CA VAL A 389 -18.33 10.60 20.70
C VAL A 389 -17.59 9.52 21.51
N LEU A 390 -16.26 9.55 21.53
CA LEU A 390 -15.44 8.61 22.32
C LEU A 390 -15.76 8.65 23.82
N LYS A 391 -15.99 9.84 24.39
CA LYS A 391 -16.39 9.98 25.81
C LYS A 391 -17.80 9.44 26.10
N ARG A 392 -18.71 9.40 25.12
CA ARG A 392 -20.03 8.76 25.26
C ARG A 392 -19.92 7.25 25.13
N ALA A 393 -19.17 6.76 24.15
CA ALA A 393 -18.91 5.33 24.00
C ALA A 393 -18.24 4.78 25.27
N LYS A 394 -17.14 5.38 25.75
CA LYS A 394 -16.47 4.97 27.00
C LYS A 394 -17.30 5.13 28.31
N ARG A 395 -18.53 5.62 28.27
CA ARG A 395 -19.45 5.57 29.43
C ARG A 395 -20.27 4.28 29.49
N VAL A 396 -20.29 3.52 28.40
CA VAL A 396 -20.84 2.18 28.32
C VAL A 396 -19.66 1.31 27.90
N ASP A 397 -19.05 0.64 28.87
CA ASP A 397 -17.96 -0.29 28.58
C ASP A 397 -18.39 -1.28 27.46
N ASP A 398 -17.41 -1.75 26.71
CA ASP A 398 -17.54 -2.50 25.45
C ASP A 398 -17.95 -1.72 24.19
N LYS A 399 -18.44 -0.46 24.25
CA LYS A 399 -18.85 0.31 23.03
C LYS A 399 -17.74 0.97 22.18
N ILE A 400 -16.47 0.75 22.51
CA ILE A 400 -15.34 1.13 21.64
C ILE A 400 -14.63 -0.15 21.25
N HIS A 401 -14.56 -0.48 19.95
CA HIS A 401 -13.82 -1.65 19.48
C HIS A 401 -12.60 -1.21 18.69
N SER A 402 -11.48 -1.90 18.88
CA SER A 402 -10.26 -1.69 18.11
C SER A 402 -10.18 -2.72 16.97
N ILE A 403 -9.92 -2.27 15.75
CA ILE A 403 -9.67 -3.13 14.59
C ILE A 403 -8.40 -2.71 13.84
N LEU A 404 -7.74 -3.66 13.22
CA LEU A 404 -6.67 -3.46 12.24
C LEU A 404 -7.21 -3.81 10.86
N ILE A 405 -7.00 -2.93 9.88
CA ILE A 405 -7.15 -3.27 8.46
C ILE A 405 -5.79 -3.14 7.79
N SER A 406 -5.32 -4.22 7.16
CA SER A 406 -3.98 -4.29 6.57
C SER A 406 -3.98 -4.73 5.12
N GLN A 407 -3.64 -3.78 4.24
CA GLN A 407 -3.41 -4.04 2.82
C GLN A 407 -1.99 -4.50 2.59
N ARG A 408 -1.80 -5.80 2.35
CA ARG A 408 -0.50 -6.36 2.01
C ARG A 408 -0.20 -6.23 0.51
N LEU A 409 1.05 -6.49 0.17
CA LEU A 409 1.55 -6.52 -1.21
C LEU A 409 1.99 -7.94 -1.57
N GLU A 410 2.04 -8.24 -2.86
CA GLU A 410 2.75 -9.39 -3.41
C GLU A 410 4.26 -9.12 -3.55
N SER A 411 5.03 -10.14 -3.95
CA SER A 411 6.50 -10.07 -4.09
C SER A 411 6.98 -9.12 -5.19
N ASP A 412 6.17 -8.85 -6.22
CA ASP A 412 6.43 -7.78 -7.23
C ASP A 412 6.13 -6.36 -6.67
N GLY A 413 5.57 -6.28 -5.47
CA GLY A 413 5.10 -5.05 -4.85
C GLY A 413 3.72 -4.58 -5.29
N SER A 414 2.94 -5.39 -6.04
CA SER A 414 1.52 -5.09 -6.34
C SER A 414 0.63 -5.26 -5.12
N LEU A 415 -0.57 -4.65 -5.15
CA LEU A 415 -1.57 -4.82 -4.11
C LEU A 415 -2.16 -6.25 -4.13
N LYS A 416 -2.18 -6.93 -2.98
CA LYS A 416 -2.97 -8.16 -2.81
C LYS A 416 -4.46 -7.88 -3.06
N PRO A 417 -5.24 -8.80 -3.68
CA PRO A 417 -6.66 -8.60 -4.00
C PRO A 417 -7.61 -8.59 -2.79
N SER A 418 -7.07 -8.72 -1.58
CA SER A 418 -7.77 -8.56 -0.31
C SER A 418 -6.94 -7.72 0.67
N ALA A 419 -7.63 -7.11 1.63
CA ALA A 419 -7.01 -6.59 2.84
C ALA A 419 -7.45 -7.41 4.06
N LYS A 420 -6.50 -7.66 4.96
CA LYS A 420 -6.73 -8.42 6.19
C LYS A 420 -7.43 -7.55 7.23
N LEU A 421 -8.63 -7.94 7.64
CA LEU A 421 -9.35 -7.36 8.78
C LEU A 421 -9.08 -8.21 10.03
N ILE A 422 -8.64 -7.57 11.12
CA ILE A 422 -8.48 -8.19 12.43
C ILE A 422 -9.28 -7.38 13.46
N LYS A 423 -10.10 -8.05 14.26
CA LYS A 423 -10.75 -7.46 15.44
C LYS A 423 -9.95 -7.84 16.69
N PHE A 424 -9.79 -6.91 17.63
CA PHE A 424 -9.10 -7.16 18.90
C PHE A 424 -10.10 -7.25 20.07
N SER A 425 -9.67 -7.90 21.17
CA SER A 425 -10.46 -7.93 22.40
C SER A 425 -10.48 -6.55 23.07
N ASN A 426 -11.66 -6.20 23.61
CA ASN A 426 -11.85 -5.01 24.44
C ASN A 426 -11.49 -5.25 25.92
N GLU A 427 -11.17 -6.48 26.30
CA GLU A 427 -10.85 -6.83 27.69
C GLU A 427 -9.50 -6.24 28.13
N PRO A 428 -9.47 -5.43 29.21
CA PRO A 428 -8.21 -4.94 29.77
C PRO A 428 -7.33 -6.11 30.21
N SER A 429 -6.03 -6.02 29.94
CA SER A 429 -5.04 -7.03 30.35
C SER A 429 -4.77 -7.03 31.86
N LEU A 430 -5.40 -6.11 32.59
CA LEU A 430 -5.41 -5.98 34.05
C LEU A 430 -6.83 -5.76 34.56
N ARG A 431 -7.78 -6.66 34.23
CA ARG A 431 -8.95 -6.85 35.11
C ARG A 431 -8.41 -7.29 36.47
N LYS A 432 -8.82 -6.60 37.53
CA LYS A 432 -8.26 -6.76 38.87
C LYS A 432 -8.45 -8.21 39.36
N GLU A 433 -7.43 -8.74 40.03
CA GLU A 433 -7.69 -9.62 41.16
C GLU A 433 -8.66 -8.91 42.10
N VAL A 434 -9.83 -9.49 42.32
CA VAL A 434 -10.73 -8.98 43.35
C VAL A 434 -10.07 -9.34 44.68
N ARG A 435 -9.51 -8.33 45.35
CA ARG A 435 -9.16 -8.44 46.76
C ARG A 435 -10.44 -8.68 47.54
N ASN A 436 -10.65 -9.95 47.89
CA ASN A 436 -11.58 -10.36 48.92
C ASN A 436 -10.88 -10.15 50.28
N ASP A 437 -10.72 -8.88 50.64
CA ASP A 437 -10.31 -8.40 51.97
C ASP A 437 -11.58 -7.94 52.74
#